data_AF-A0A7U9EQD5-F1
#
_entry.id   AF-A0A7U9EQD5-F1
#
_cell.length_a   1.000
_cell.length_b   1.000
_cell.length_c   1.000
_cell.angle_alpha   90.00
_cell.angle_beta   90.00
_cell.angle_gamma   90.00
#
_symmetry.space_group_name_H-M   'P 1'
#
loop_
_entity.id
_entity.type
_entity.pdbx_description
1 polymer ?
#
loop_
_entity_poly.entity_id
_entity_poly.type
_entity_poly.pdbx_seq_one_letter_code
_entity_poly.pdbx_strand_id
1 'polypeptide(L)'
;MRYERNDYSKINGVKALMENLIDYAGLFPPASLPLEKAIVNHSGYLKIQDSWILNLFVIPSYLLDELDEYVGLFSEQIPLRLSVLAKKRTV
;
A
#
# COMPACT_ATOMS: atom_id res chain seq x y z
N MET A 1 29.51 31.63 -19.07
CA MET A 1 28.11 31.28 -18.74
C MET A 1 27.97 29.77 -18.84
N ARG A 2 27.87 29.08 -17.70
CA ARG A 2 27.58 27.64 -17.65
C ARG A 2 26.08 27.49 -17.86
N TYR A 3 25.65 26.84 -18.93
CA TYR A 3 24.31 26.29 -18.99
C TYR A 3 24.24 25.19 -17.93
N GLU A 4 23.52 25.47 -16.84
CA GLU A 4 23.05 24.42 -15.94
C GLU A 4 22.28 23.42 -16.79
N ARG A 5 22.85 22.22 -16.94
CA ARG A 5 22.09 21.07 -17.42
C ARG A 5 21.01 20.84 -16.38
N ASN A 6 19.81 21.36 -16.62
CA ASN A 6 18.62 20.83 -15.98
C ASN A 6 18.59 19.35 -16.34
N ASP A 7 18.86 18.53 -15.34
CA ASP A 7 18.78 17.08 -15.43
C ASP A 7 17.29 16.72 -15.49
N TYR A 8 16.68 16.93 -16.65
CA TYR A 8 15.44 16.28 -17.02
C TYR A 8 15.77 14.80 -17.27
N SER A 9 16.21 14.09 -16.23
CA SER A 9 16.21 12.64 -16.20
C SER A 9 14.76 12.25 -16.51
N LYS A 10 14.53 11.80 -17.75
CA LYS A 10 13.21 11.53 -18.33
C LYS A 10 12.27 11.03 -17.26
N ILE A 11 11.21 11.80 -16.96
CA ILE A 11 10.05 11.22 -16.28
C ILE A 11 9.67 10.04 -17.16
N ASN A 12 9.92 8.83 -16.68
CA ASN A 12 9.43 7.65 -17.34
C ASN A 12 7.91 7.71 -17.14
N GLY A 13 7.19 8.17 -18.16
CA GLY A 13 5.75 8.38 -18.08
C GLY A 13 5.00 7.13 -17.63
N VAL A 14 5.52 5.94 -17.95
CA VAL A 14 5.00 4.67 -17.44
C VAL A 14 5.21 4.54 -15.94
N LYS A 15 6.42 4.84 -15.43
CA LYS A 15 6.68 4.82 -13.98
C LYS A 15 5.77 5.80 -13.25
N ALA A 16 5.63 7.03 -13.76
CA ALA A 16 4.75 8.03 -13.15
C ALA A 16 3.27 7.60 -13.15
N LEU A 17 2.81 6.94 -14.21
CA LEU A 17 1.45 6.39 -14.30
C LEU A 17 1.21 5.21 -13.36
N MET A 18 2.23 4.37 -13.17
CA MET A 18 2.14 3.13 -12.40
C MET A 18 2.46 3.31 -10.91
N GLU A 19 3.03 4.45 -10.52
CA GLU A 19 3.33 4.75 -9.12
C GLU A 19 2.06 4.68 -8.27
N ASN A 20 2.06 3.89 -7.18
CA ASN A 20 0.91 3.65 -6.31
C ASN A 20 -0.35 3.13 -7.04
N LEU A 21 -0.21 2.40 -8.14
CA LEU A 21 -1.34 1.91 -8.94
C LEU A 21 -2.13 0.79 -8.26
N ILE A 22 -1.48 -0.04 -7.45
CA ILE A 22 -2.07 -1.30 -6.94
C ILE A 22 -2.32 -1.21 -5.45
N ASP A 23 -3.58 -1.37 -5.05
CA ASP A 23 -3.95 -1.61 -3.66
C ASP A 23 -3.86 -3.12 -3.34
N TYR A 24 -3.33 -3.44 -2.16
CA TYR A 24 -3.20 -4.81 -1.70
C TYR A 24 -4.47 -5.30 -0.99
N ALA A 25 -5.21 -6.18 -1.65
CA ALA A 25 -6.48 -6.74 -1.18
C ALA A 25 -6.34 -8.20 -0.72
N GLY A 26 -5.32 -8.53 0.07
CA GLY A 26 -5.02 -9.91 0.49
C GLY A 26 -6.15 -10.61 1.27
N LEU A 27 -7.01 -9.85 1.94
CA LEU A 27 -8.16 -10.36 2.70
C LEU A 27 -9.34 -10.81 1.83
N PHE A 28 -9.36 -10.39 0.56
CA PHE A 28 -10.49 -10.59 -0.33
C PHE A 28 -10.23 -11.75 -1.31
N PRO A 29 -11.28 -12.38 -1.86
CA PRO A 29 -11.12 -13.39 -2.89
C PRO A 29 -10.29 -12.88 -4.08
N PRO A 30 -9.47 -13.74 -4.71
CA PRO A 30 -9.34 -15.18 -4.45
C PRO A 30 -8.37 -15.54 -3.31
N ALA A 31 -7.55 -14.59 -2.84
CA ALA A 31 -6.50 -14.89 -1.86
C ALA A 31 -7.07 -15.24 -0.48
N SER A 32 -8.08 -14.49 -0.03
CA SER A 32 -8.84 -14.74 1.21
C SER A 32 -7.95 -15.07 2.41
N LEU A 33 -6.83 -14.34 2.54
CA LEU A 33 -5.85 -14.60 3.58
C LEU A 33 -6.39 -14.14 4.95
N PRO A 34 -5.99 -14.81 6.05
CA PRO A 34 -6.17 -14.26 7.40
C PRO A 34 -5.47 -12.91 7.55
N LEU A 35 -5.97 -12.06 8.47
CA LEU A 35 -5.45 -10.71 8.70
C LEU A 35 -3.94 -10.69 8.93
N GLU A 36 -3.46 -11.49 9.87
CA GLU A 36 -2.04 -11.65 10.19
C GLU A 36 -1.18 -11.86 8.93
N LYS A 37 -1.57 -12.83 8.09
CA LYS A 37 -0.80 -13.16 6.89
C LYS A 37 -0.87 -12.05 5.84
N ALA A 38 -2.03 -11.43 5.67
CA ALA A 38 -2.21 -10.33 4.72
C ALA A 38 -1.37 -9.11 5.12
N ILE A 39 -1.38 -8.73 6.39
CA ILE A 39 -0.66 -7.53 6.85
C ILE A 39 0.85 -7.75 6.90
N VAL A 40 1.31 -8.94 7.29
CA VAL A 40 2.73 -9.31 7.21
C VAL A 40 3.20 -9.26 5.76
N ASN A 41 2.45 -9.83 4.82
CA ASN A 41 2.77 -9.77 3.39
C ASN A 41 2.84 -8.33 2.90
N HIS A 42 1.84 -7.50 3.20
CA HIS A 42 1.82 -6.10 2.79
C HIS A 42 3.04 -5.34 3.32
N SER A 43 3.35 -5.48 4.61
CA SER A 43 4.53 -4.85 5.22
C SER A 43 5.85 -5.30 4.59
N GLY A 44 5.92 -6.57 4.18
CA GLY A 44 7.07 -7.13 3.45
C GLY A 44 7.19 -6.52 2.05
N TYR A 45 6.07 -6.41 1.32
CA TYR A 45 6.07 -5.82 -0.03
C TYR A 45 6.38 -4.33 -0.05
N LEU A 46 6.12 -3.58 1.02
CA LEU A 46 6.56 -2.19 1.12
C LEU A 46 8.08 -2.03 1.26
N LYS A 47 8.81 -3.11 1.58
CA LYS A 47 10.26 -3.09 1.84
C LYS A 47 11.09 -3.61 0.67
N ILE A 48 10.45 -4.02 -0.44
CA ILE A 48 11.15 -4.50 -1.64
C ILE A 48 11.44 -3.36 -2.62
N GLN A 49 12.36 -3.59 -3.54
CA GLN A 49 12.78 -2.62 -4.55
C GLN A 49 11.63 -2.12 -5.44
N ASP A 50 10.66 -2.99 -5.74
CA ASP A 50 9.52 -2.70 -6.61
C ASP A 50 8.26 -2.22 -5.85
N SER A 51 8.41 -1.80 -4.60
CA SER A 51 7.30 -1.30 -3.76
C SER A 51 6.59 -0.06 -4.31
N TRP A 52 7.24 0.68 -5.22
CA TRP A 52 6.75 1.93 -5.82
C TRP A 52 5.41 1.79 -6.56
N ILE A 53 5.02 0.58 -6.97
CA ILE A 53 3.71 0.30 -7.60
C ILE A 53 2.57 0.11 -6.58
N LEU A 54 2.90 -0.19 -5.32
CA LEU A 54 1.95 -0.56 -4.27
C LEU A 54 1.46 0.68 -3.51
N ASN A 55 0.18 0.71 -3.12
CA ASN A 55 -0.43 1.89 -2.49
C ASN A 55 -1.00 1.65 -1.10
N LEU A 56 -2.23 1.11 -0.99
CA LEU A 56 -2.96 0.95 0.25
C LEU A 56 -3.17 -0.53 0.61
N PHE A 57 -3.34 -0.80 1.91
CA PHE A 57 -3.90 -2.05 2.40
C PHE A 57 -5.42 -1.96 2.41
N VAL A 58 -6.10 -2.82 1.65
CA VAL A 58 -7.57 -2.86 1.64
C VAL A 58 -8.06 -3.71 2.81
N ILE A 59 -8.91 -3.12 3.66
CA ILE A 59 -9.42 -3.77 4.87
C ILE A 59 -10.91 -3.47 5.06
N PRO A 60 -11.74 -4.43 5.50
CA PRO A 60 -13.08 -4.10 5.94
C PRO A 60 -13.06 -3.35 7.28
N SER A 61 -13.97 -2.39 7.42
CA SER A 61 -14.10 -1.53 8.60
C SER A 61 -14.18 -2.26 9.94
N TYR A 62 -14.71 -3.49 9.99
CA TYR A 62 -14.85 -4.25 11.24
C TYR A 62 -13.55 -4.90 11.74
N LEU A 63 -12.47 -4.86 10.96
CA LEU A 63 -11.14 -5.40 11.34
C LEU A 63 -10.14 -4.29 11.71
N LEU A 64 -10.57 -3.03 11.80
CA LEU A 64 -9.65 -1.93 12.06
C LEU A 64 -8.98 -2.04 13.43
N ASP A 65 -9.73 -2.42 14.47
CA ASP A 65 -9.22 -2.53 15.84
C ASP A 65 -8.17 -3.66 15.95
N GLU A 66 -8.26 -4.70 15.12
CA GLU A 66 -7.28 -5.78 15.08
C GLU A 66 -5.92 -5.33 14.52
N LEU A 67 -5.83 -4.15 13.90
CA LEU A 67 -4.57 -3.62 13.38
C LEU A 67 -3.60 -3.17 14.47
N ASP A 68 -4.08 -2.90 15.69
CA ASP A 68 -3.25 -2.42 16.80
C ASP A 68 -2.11 -3.40 17.12
N GLU A 69 -2.35 -4.71 16.98
CA GLU A 69 -1.34 -5.76 17.18
C GLU A 69 -0.18 -5.70 16.17
N TYR A 70 -0.39 -5.06 15.02
CA TYR A 70 0.55 -5.07 13.89
C TYR A 70 1.21 -3.70 13.63
N VAL A 71 0.93 -2.68 14.43
CA VAL A 71 1.50 -1.33 14.28
C VAL A 71 3.03 -1.36 14.22
N GLY A 72 3.67 -2.26 14.98
CA GLY A 72 5.12 -2.44 15.00
C GLY A 72 5.75 -2.91 13.67
N LEU A 73 4.96 -3.35 12.68
CA LEU A 73 5.46 -3.69 11.35
C LEU A 73 5.80 -2.46 10.48
N PHE A 74 5.30 -1.30 10.90
CA PHE A 74 5.33 -0.03 10.17
C PHE A 74 6.12 1.03 10.94
N SER A 75 6.49 2.11 10.24
CA SER A 75 7.19 3.26 10.83
C SER A 75 6.75 4.56 10.16
N GLU A 76 7.24 5.71 10.62
CA GLU A 76 6.98 6.98 9.95
C GLU A 76 7.48 7.01 8.50
N GLN A 77 8.54 6.26 8.19
CA GLN A 77 9.11 6.15 6.84
C GLN A 77 8.33 5.18 5.96
N ILE A 78 7.68 4.16 6.57
CA ILE A 78 6.87 3.16 5.88
C ILE A 78 5.52 3.09 6.57
N PRO A 79 4.65 4.10 6.38
CA PRO A 79 3.37 4.18 7.08
C PRO A 79 2.39 3.15 6.51
N LEU A 80 1.56 2.57 7.39
CA LEU A 80 0.40 1.81 6.97
C LEU A 80 -0.67 2.76 6.45
N ARG A 81 -0.94 2.70 5.14
CA ARG A 81 -2.03 3.45 4.50
C ARG A 81 -3.19 2.51 4.20
N LEU A 82 -4.42 2.92 4.51
CA LEU A 82 -5.59 2.06 4.48
C LEU A 82 -6.62 2.51 3.44
N SER A 83 -7.21 1.54 2.76
CA SER A 83 -8.48 1.67 2.03
C SER A 83 -9.53 0.88 2.79
N VAL A 84 -10.48 1.58 3.42
CA VAL A 84 -11.41 0.96 4.36
C VAL A 84 -12.77 0.73 3.71
N LEU A 85 -13.19 -0.54 3.65
CA LEU A 85 -14.52 -0.89 3.15
C LEU A 85 -15.56 -0.83 4.28
N ALA A 86 -16.44 0.17 4.21
CA ALA A 86 -17.55 0.31 5.14
C ALA A 86 -18.58 -0.80 4.94
N LYS A 87 -19.09 -1.37 6.04
CA LYS A 87 -20.25 -2.27 5.96
C LYS A 87 -21.48 -1.47 5.52
N LYS A 88 -22.14 -1.92 4.45
CA LYS A 88 -23.44 -1.36 4.07
C LYS A 88 -24.43 -1.63 5.20
N ARG A 89 -25.05 -0.57 5.73
CA ARG A 89 -26.23 -0.70 6.59
C ARG A 89 -27.43 -1.01 5.70
N THR A 90 -28.02 -2.18 5.89
CA THR A 90 -29.32 -2.50 5.31
C THR A 90 -30.38 -2.07 6.32
N VAL A 91 -31.24 -1.13 5.92
CA VAL A 91 -32.44 -0.72 6.65
C VAL A 91 -33.59 -1.68 6.40
#